data_AF-A0A9N8HNS8-F1
#
_entry.id   AF-A0A9N8HNS8-F1
#
_cell.length_a   1.000
_cell.length_b   1.000
_cell.length_c   1.000
_cell.angle_alpha   90.00
_cell.angle_beta   90.00
_cell.angle_gamma   90.00
#
_symmetry.space_group_name_H-M   'P 1'
#
loop_
_entity.id
_entity.type
_entity.pdbx_description
1 polymer ?
#
loop_
_entity_poly.entity_id
_entity_poly.type
_entity_poly.pdbx_seq_one_letter_code
_entity_poly.pdbx_strand_id
1 'polypeptide(L)'
;MPVALILDISNSYDDDDEAEMMLMMAPPTTLPKDDLPGAQMVPCAVVNHKEITKTSSVSVDDGYTDDDNSEYDDWSYDSGADNDGMLLDENDTHATPAVYAQQQPPTATAYEILTNPSVEIHDILAVMRALPMDPHLQCLALEKLWVLCYEDADAEELVHLQGIQLVLEAMSRFPRYERLQQCACETLQNVAALEPLPGGTVQQEICQRGGVGLMVQAMRHHASLQLCVCTTLISLAMDQPENHAIIREEGAVDAMVQALQHPNAAWGARQALEALGVDGTHPADTMR
;
A
#
# COMPACT_ATOMS: atom_id res chain seq x y z
N MET A 1 -44.31 -2.90 26.33
CA MET A 1 -43.79 -1.59 25.90
C MET A 1 -42.34 -1.52 26.34
N PRO A 2 -41.37 -1.38 25.42
CA PRO A 2 -39.99 -1.69 25.71
C PRO A 2 -39.26 -0.52 26.37
N VAL A 3 -38.37 -0.88 27.29
CA VAL A 3 -37.44 -0.01 28.02
C VAL A 3 -36.21 0.18 27.14
N ALA A 4 -35.83 1.45 26.91
CA ALA A 4 -34.61 1.82 26.22
C ALA A 4 -33.39 1.42 27.06
N LEU A 5 -32.55 0.54 26.52
CA LEU A 5 -31.19 0.27 27.00
C LEU A 5 -30.26 1.18 26.21
N ILE A 6 -29.87 2.28 26.84
CA ILE A 6 -28.67 3.05 26.48
C ILE A 6 -27.51 2.23 27.03
N LEU A 7 -26.75 1.57 26.16
CA LEU A 7 -25.44 1.05 26.51
C LEU A 7 -24.45 2.20 26.30
N ASP A 8 -23.98 2.74 27.42
CA ASP A 8 -22.74 3.50 27.52
C ASP A 8 -21.60 2.61 27.02
N ILE A 9 -21.14 2.85 25.79
CA ILE A 9 -19.82 2.42 25.33
C ILE A 9 -18.91 3.63 25.55
N SER A 10 -18.45 3.79 26.78
CA SER A 10 -17.33 4.67 27.10
C SER A 10 -16.34 3.93 27.99
N ASN A 11 -15.09 3.96 27.54
CA ASN A 11 -13.85 3.56 28.22
C ASN A 11 -13.56 2.07 28.44
N SER A 12 -12.94 1.48 27.42
CA SER A 12 -11.65 0.82 27.59
C SER A 12 -10.76 1.10 26.37
N TYR A 13 -10.37 2.36 26.22
CA TYR A 13 -9.25 2.72 25.36
C TYR A 13 -8.00 2.65 26.24
N ASP A 14 -7.12 1.70 25.95
CA ASP A 14 -5.79 1.65 26.57
C ASP A 14 -4.95 2.76 25.91
N ASP A 15 -4.56 3.76 26.71
CA ASP A 15 -3.82 4.96 26.28
C ASP A 15 -2.45 4.65 25.60
N ASP A 16 -1.98 3.40 25.68
CA ASP A 16 -0.72 2.94 25.06
C ASP A 16 -0.84 2.75 23.53
N ASP A 17 -2.04 2.46 23.01
CA ASP A 17 -2.26 2.24 21.57
C ASP A 17 -2.34 3.56 20.77
N GLU A 18 -2.75 4.66 21.42
CA GLU A 18 -2.81 5.99 20.79
C GLU A 18 -1.40 6.57 20.54
N ALA A 19 -0.45 6.25 21.43
CA ALA A 19 0.95 6.66 21.31
C ALA A 19 1.69 5.92 20.18
N GLU A 20 1.40 4.62 19.96
CA GLU A 20 1.91 3.90 18.79
C GLU A 20 1.24 4.39 17.49
N MET A 21 -0.06 4.70 17.52
CA MET A 21 -0.78 5.28 16.37
C MET A 21 -0.23 6.64 15.95
N MET A 22 0.14 7.52 16.90
CA MET A 22 0.76 8.81 16.59
C MET A 22 2.21 8.70 16.10
N LEU A 23 2.96 7.67 16.51
CA LEU A 23 4.37 7.52 16.12
C LEU A 23 4.52 6.91 14.72
N MET A 24 3.57 6.06 14.29
CA MET A 24 3.61 5.41 12.97
C MET A 24 2.95 6.22 11.84
N MET A 25 2.21 7.28 12.18
CA MET A 25 1.54 8.20 11.26
C MET A 25 2.30 9.52 11.03
N ALA A 26 3.46 9.72 11.67
CA ALA A 26 4.24 10.95 11.53
C ALA A 26 5.19 10.90 10.31
N PRO A 27 5.07 11.83 9.33
CA PRO A 27 6.03 11.93 8.24
C PRO A 27 7.43 12.36 8.74
N PRO A 28 8.51 12.10 7.97
CA PRO A 28 9.85 12.56 8.33
C PRO A 28 9.85 14.07 8.51
N THR A 29 10.19 14.52 9.72
CA THR A 29 10.14 15.92 10.11
C THR A 29 11.13 16.75 9.28
N THR A 30 10.61 17.49 8.30
CA THR A 30 11.34 18.56 7.64
C THR A 30 11.32 19.79 8.54
N LEU A 31 12.47 20.09 9.14
CA LEU A 31 12.77 21.38 9.77
C LEU A 31 12.53 22.54 8.78
N PRO A 32 11.74 23.57 9.11
CA PRO A 32 11.68 24.79 8.30
C PRO A 32 12.92 25.64 8.56
N LYS A 33 13.61 26.02 7.48
CA LYS A 33 14.65 27.06 7.46
C LYS A 33 14.00 28.44 7.31
N ASP A 34 14.39 29.32 8.24
CA ASP A 34 14.59 30.78 8.15
C ASP A 34 13.48 31.72 7.62
N ASP A 35 13.04 32.61 8.52
CA ASP A 35 12.96 34.09 8.41
C ASP A 35 11.81 34.59 9.34
N LEU A 36 11.96 35.46 10.35
CA LEU A 36 12.64 36.77 10.43
C LEU A 36 12.57 37.29 11.92
N PRO A 37 13.03 38.52 12.29
CA PRO A 37 14.11 38.75 13.25
C PRO A 37 13.72 39.29 14.65
N GLY A 38 14.66 39.17 15.59
CA GLY A 38 14.96 40.20 16.58
C GLY A 38 14.23 40.13 17.92
N ALA A 39 14.92 39.64 18.97
CA ALA A 39 15.18 40.42 20.19
C ALA A 39 15.86 39.56 21.29
N GLN A 40 17.01 40.07 21.74
CA GLN A 40 17.52 40.06 23.11
C GLN A 40 18.14 38.76 23.68
N MET A 41 19.47 38.74 23.60
CA MET A 41 20.37 38.21 24.64
C MET A 41 20.05 38.82 26.02
N VAL A 42 20.16 38.05 27.11
CA VAL A 42 21.26 38.06 28.12
C VAL A 42 21.14 36.83 29.09
N PRO A 43 22.15 36.46 29.92
CA PRO A 43 22.57 35.06 30.15
C PRO A 43 22.59 34.63 31.64
N CYS A 44 22.96 33.37 31.95
CA CYS A 44 23.66 32.93 33.18
C CYS A 44 24.04 31.43 33.06
N ALA A 45 25.32 31.04 33.02
CA ALA A 45 26.19 30.67 34.17
C ALA A 45 25.63 29.45 34.95
N VAL A 46 26.06 28.20 34.70
CA VAL A 46 27.29 27.47 35.15
C VAL A 46 27.34 27.23 36.68
N VAL A 47 27.67 25.98 37.07
CA VAL A 47 28.19 25.45 38.37
C VAL A 47 27.09 25.05 39.40
N ASN A 48 27.03 23.89 40.08
CA ASN A 48 27.86 22.67 40.22
C ASN A 48 27.10 21.51 40.91
N HIS A 49 27.59 20.30 40.64
CA HIS A 49 27.87 19.13 41.53
C HIS A 49 27.09 18.88 42.85
N LYS A 50 26.56 17.66 42.94
CA LYS A 50 26.75 16.68 44.05
C LYS A 50 26.31 15.28 43.56
N GLU A 51 27.25 14.42 43.17
CA GLU A 51 27.75 13.30 43.99
C GLU A 51 26.65 12.39 44.57
N ILE A 52 26.43 11.23 43.93
CA ILE A 52 26.28 9.94 44.62
C ILE A 52 27.08 8.89 43.85
N THR A 53 28.11 8.37 44.50
CA THR A 53 28.96 7.26 44.08
C THR A 53 28.38 5.92 44.56
N LYS A 54 28.54 4.87 43.74
CA LYS A 54 28.90 3.46 44.06
C LYS A 54 28.50 2.58 42.88
N THR A 55 29.40 2.29 41.93
CA THR A 55 30.31 1.13 41.88
C THR A 55 29.61 -0.23 41.99
N SER A 56 29.43 -0.88 40.84
CA SER A 56 29.45 -2.34 40.69
C SER A 56 29.87 -2.65 39.25
N SER A 57 31.13 -3.06 39.10
CA SER A 57 31.79 -3.47 37.87
C SER A 57 31.34 -4.86 37.41
N VAL A 58 30.92 -4.99 36.16
CA VAL A 58 31.04 -6.23 35.38
C VAL A 58 31.58 -5.87 34.00
N SER A 59 32.71 -6.45 33.68
CA SER A 59 33.47 -6.35 32.43
C SER A 59 33.11 -7.52 31.51
N VAL A 60 32.77 -7.22 30.25
CA VAL A 60 32.87 -8.09 29.06
C VAL A 60 33.05 -7.10 27.88
N ASP A 61 34.26 -6.77 27.44
CA ASP A 61 35.11 -7.44 26.43
C ASP A 61 34.40 -7.84 25.12
N ASP A 62 34.70 -7.02 24.10
CA ASP A 62 35.02 -7.31 22.70
C ASP A 62 34.14 -8.21 21.82
N GLY A 63 33.79 -7.65 20.65
CA GLY A 63 33.63 -8.43 19.42
C GLY A 63 32.44 -8.04 18.53
N TYR A 64 32.51 -6.89 17.85
CA TYR A 64 31.76 -6.69 16.60
C TYR A 64 32.77 -6.64 15.46
N THR A 65 32.96 -7.79 14.81
CA THR A 65 33.53 -7.85 13.47
C THR A 65 32.42 -7.61 12.46
N ASP A 66 32.61 -6.58 11.64
CA ASP A 66 32.00 -6.46 10.32
C ASP A 66 32.22 -7.76 9.55
N ASP A 67 31.15 -8.35 9.03
CA ASP A 67 31.12 -9.22 7.84
C ASP A 67 29.69 -9.79 7.71
N ASP A 68 28.89 -9.23 6.81
CA ASP A 68 28.00 -10.02 5.93
C ASP A 68 27.45 -9.14 4.81
N ASN A 69 28.32 -8.97 3.84
CA ASN A 69 28.04 -8.54 2.49
C ASN A 69 27.47 -9.77 1.74
N SER A 70 26.15 -10.00 1.82
CA SER A 70 25.46 -10.95 0.93
C SER A 70 24.90 -10.15 -0.26
N GLU A 71 25.68 -10.06 -1.33
CA GLU A 71 25.59 -10.96 -2.49
C GLU A 71 24.33 -10.65 -3.31
N TYR A 72 24.44 -9.56 -4.08
CA TYR A 72 23.61 -9.29 -5.24
C TYR A 72 23.78 -10.46 -6.22
N ASP A 73 22.83 -11.38 -6.22
CA ASP A 73 22.80 -12.50 -7.16
C ASP A 73 22.62 -11.98 -8.60
N ASP A 74 23.61 -12.34 -9.41
CA ASP A 74 23.77 -12.14 -10.83
C ASP A 74 22.82 -13.09 -11.60
N TRP A 75 21.66 -12.59 -12.04
CA TRP A 75 20.74 -13.37 -12.87
C TRP A 75 21.19 -13.31 -14.33
N SER A 76 22.15 -14.17 -14.67
CA SER A 76 22.56 -14.44 -16.05
C SER A 76 21.40 -15.04 -16.86
N TYR A 77 21.15 -14.40 -18.01
CA TYR A 77 20.08 -14.68 -18.95
C TYR A 77 20.43 -15.92 -19.80
N ASP A 78 19.96 -17.11 -19.41
CA ASP A 78 20.11 -18.33 -20.20
C ASP A 78 19.09 -18.36 -21.35
N SER A 79 19.54 -18.00 -22.55
CA SER A 79 18.77 -18.10 -23.79
C SER A 79 18.99 -19.46 -24.44
N GLY A 80 18.30 -20.48 -23.92
CA GLY A 80 18.14 -21.78 -24.58
C GLY A 80 17.11 -21.70 -25.70
N ALA A 81 17.55 -21.29 -26.90
CA ALA A 81 16.75 -21.37 -28.11
C ALA A 81 16.97 -22.73 -28.81
N ASP A 82 16.14 -23.71 -28.46
CA ASP A 82 15.87 -24.87 -29.30
C ASP A 82 14.40 -24.79 -29.72
N ASN A 83 14.13 -24.35 -30.95
CA ASN A 83 12.90 -24.77 -31.61
C ASN A 83 13.15 -25.06 -33.09
N ASP A 84 12.87 -26.32 -33.40
CA ASP A 84 13.01 -26.99 -34.67
C ASP A 84 12.21 -26.34 -35.79
N GLY A 85 12.77 -26.43 -36.99
CA GLY A 85 12.23 -25.87 -38.21
C GLY A 85 10.88 -26.44 -38.61
N MET A 86 9.99 -25.54 -39.06
CA MET A 86 8.86 -25.92 -39.90
C MET A 86 8.71 -24.95 -41.07
N LEU A 87 8.84 -25.56 -42.25
CA LEU A 87 8.64 -25.15 -43.63
C LEU A 87 7.82 -23.88 -43.90
N LEU A 88 8.41 -23.05 -44.77
CA LEU A 88 7.81 -21.93 -45.48
C LEU A 88 6.77 -22.43 -46.48
N ASP A 89 5.57 -21.85 -46.45
CA ASP A 89 4.69 -21.75 -47.63
C ASP A 89 4.58 -20.27 -48.02
N GLU A 90 5.09 -19.96 -49.20
CA GLU A 90 5.15 -18.64 -49.83
C GLU A 90 3.85 -18.40 -50.62
N ASN A 91 2.94 -17.56 -50.09
CA ASN A 91 2.06 -16.66 -50.85
C ASN A 91 1.01 -16.04 -49.90
N ASP A 92 1.19 -14.78 -49.52
CA ASP A 92 0.23 -13.76 -49.95
C ASP A 92 0.67 -12.35 -49.56
N THR A 93 0.49 -11.50 -50.56
CA THR A 93 0.79 -10.08 -50.72
C THR A 93 0.27 -9.13 -49.62
N HIS A 94 1.17 -8.22 -49.23
CA HIS A 94 0.93 -6.83 -48.81
C HIS A 94 0.06 -6.54 -47.57
N ALA A 95 0.71 -6.58 -46.40
CA ALA A 95 0.56 -5.54 -45.38
C ALA A 95 1.91 -5.32 -44.70
N THR A 96 2.50 -4.14 -44.86
CA THR A 96 3.79 -3.78 -44.25
C THR A 96 3.64 -3.65 -42.72
N PRO A 97 4.59 -4.13 -41.89
CA PRO A 97 4.57 -3.95 -40.43
C PRO A 97 4.84 -2.51 -39.96
N ALA A 98 4.77 -1.52 -40.85
CA ALA A 98 5.31 -0.18 -40.63
C ALA A 98 4.28 0.86 -40.14
N VAL A 99 3.09 0.43 -39.70
CA VAL A 99 2.02 1.36 -39.26
C VAL A 99 1.66 1.21 -37.78
N TYR A 100 2.25 0.26 -37.04
CA TYR A 100 2.01 0.10 -35.60
C TYR A 100 3.04 0.78 -34.68
N ALA A 101 3.99 1.53 -35.24
CA ALA A 101 4.88 2.40 -34.46
C ALA A 101 4.17 3.72 -34.09
N GLN A 102 3.04 3.63 -33.41
CA GLN A 102 2.57 4.75 -32.59
C GLN A 102 3.46 4.79 -31.35
N GLN A 103 4.43 5.70 -31.38
CA GLN A 103 5.26 6.22 -30.30
C GLN A 103 4.88 5.72 -28.89
N GLN A 104 5.27 4.50 -28.55
CA GLN A 104 5.50 4.18 -27.15
C GLN A 104 6.66 5.09 -26.72
N PRO A 105 6.53 5.87 -25.62
CA PRO A 105 7.68 6.58 -25.10
C PRO A 105 8.79 5.55 -24.89
N PRO A 106 10.02 5.81 -25.36
CA PRO A 106 11.14 4.94 -25.07
C PRO A 106 11.15 4.64 -23.57
N THR A 107 11.41 3.40 -23.17
CA THR A 107 11.42 3.00 -21.75
C THR A 107 12.26 3.97 -20.89
N ALA A 108 13.38 4.48 -21.43
CA ALA A 108 14.20 5.50 -20.80
C ALA A 108 13.43 6.80 -20.49
N THR A 109 12.61 7.31 -21.41
CA THR A 109 11.79 8.51 -21.21
C THR A 109 10.71 8.28 -20.15
N ALA A 110 10.18 7.05 -20.04
CA ALA A 110 9.18 6.74 -19.03
C ALA A 110 9.77 6.75 -17.60
N TYR A 111 11.00 6.26 -17.42
CA TYR A 111 11.73 6.39 -16.15
C TYR A 111 12.09 7.85 -15.84
N GLU A 112 12.49 8.64 -16.83
CA GLU A 112 12.74 10.08 -16.64
C GLU A 112 11.49 10.81 -16.15
N ILE A 113 10.32 10.48 -16.70
CA ILE A 113 9.03 11.03 -16.23
C ILE A 113 8.78 10.63 -14.77
N LEU A 114 8.88 9.35 -14.42
CA LEU A 114 8.58 8.88 -13.06
C LEU A 114 9.61 9.31 -12.01
N THR A 115 10.83 9.63 -12.42
CA THR A 115 11.87 10.15 -11.50
C THR A 115 11.75 11.66 -11.29
N ASN A 116 10.92 12.37 -12.06
CA ASN A 116 10.66 13.78 -11.86
C ASN A 116 9.93 14.01 -10.51
N PRO A 117 10.45 14.87 -9.62
CA PRO A 117 9.78 15.18 -8.35
C PRO A 117 8.44 15.91 -8.52
N SER A 118 8.21 16.54 -9.67
CA SER A 118 6.97 17.26 -10.02
C SER A 118 6.12 16.50 -11.03
N VAL A 119 6.19 15.17 -11.02
CA VAL A 119 5.36 14.32 -11.88
C VAL A 119 3.89 14.43 -11.47
N GLU A 120 3.01 14.61 -12.45
CA GLU A 120 1.57 14.73 -12.24
C GLU A 120 0.88 13.37 -12.41
N ILE A 121 -0.32 13.20 -11.83
CA ILE A 121 -1.10 11.96 -11.90
C ILE A 121 -1.32 11.51 -13.36
N HIS A 122 -1.69 12.45 -14.23
CA HIS A 122 -1.89 12.18 -15.65
C HIS A 122 -0.67 11.51 -16.31
N ASP A 123 0.55 11.99 -16.01
CA ASP A 123 1.79 11.48 -16.59
C ASP A 123 2.11 10.07 -16.09
N ILE A 124 1.88 9.82 -14.80
CA ILE A 124 2.07 8.49 -14.20
C ILE A 124 1.13 7.49 -14.89
N LEU A 125 -0.15 7.83 -15.04
CA LEU A 125 -1.12 6.95 -15.70
C LEU A 125 -0.81 6.75 -17.19
N ALA A 126 -0.29 7.76 -17.88
CA ALA A 126 0.17 7.62 -19.26
C ALA A 126 1.32 6.62 -19.37
N VAL A 127 2.28 6.69 -18.45
CA VAL A 127 3.40 5.75 -18.36
C VAL A 127 2.91 4.33 -18.05
N MET A 128 2.00 4.17 -17.08
CA MET A 128 1.42 2.86 -16.75
C MET A 128 0.68 2.22 -17.93
N ARG A 129 -0.03 3.01 -18.74
CA ARG A 129 -0.72 2.54 -19.96
C ARG A 129 0.24 2.18 -21.08
N ALA A 130 1.31 2.94 -21.23
CA ALA A 130 2.28 2.73 -22.31
C ALA A 130 3.11 1.46 -22.12
N LEU A 131 3.49 1.17 -20.87
CA LEU A 131 4.40 0.06 -20.52
C LEU A 131 3.77 -0.86 -19.46
N PRO A 132 2.65 -1.54 -19.78
CA PRO A 132 1.89 -2.33 -18.81
C PRO A 132 2.60 -3.62 -18.36
N MET A 133 3.59 -4.08 -19.11
CA MET A 133 4.32 -5.34 -18.88
C MET A 133 5.67 -5.15 -18.18
N ASP A 134 6.04 -3.91 -17.85
CA ASP A 134 7.29 -3.62 -17.12
C ASP A 134 7.01 -3.58 -15.61
N PRO A 135 7.34 -4.64 -14.84
CA PRO A 135 7.02 -4.71 -13.42
C PRO A 135 7.69 -3.60 -12.59
N HIS A 136 8.91 -3.21 -12.95
CA HIS A 136 9.66 -2.21 -12.18
C HIS A 136 9.09 -0.82 -12.39
N LEU A 137 8.74 -0.50 -13.63
CA LEU A 137 8.10 0.76 -13.96
C LEU A 137 6.70 0.87 -13.36
N GLN A 138 5.92 -0.22 -13.36
CA GLN A 138 4.60 -0.24 -12.70
C GLN A 138 4.73 -0.08 -11.18
N CYS A 139 5.74 -0.71 -10.56
CA CYS A 139 6.03 -0.54 -9.14
C CYS A 139 6.39 0.92 -8.84
N LEU A 140 7.29 1.53 -9.61
CA LEU A 140 7.69 2.93 -9.42
C LEU A 140 6.52 3.90 -9.63
N ALA A 141 5.66 3.64 -10.61
CA ALA A 141 4.44 4.41 -10.85
C ALA A 141 3.49 4.32 -9.63
N LEU A 142 3.26 3.11 -9.10
CA LEU A 142 2.41 2.92 -7.93
C LEU A 142 3.01 3.51 -6.64
N GLU A 143 4.34 3.51 -6.49
CA GLU A 143 5.00 4.22 -5.41
C GLU A 143 4.74 5.73 -5.48
N LYS A 144 4.75 6.31 -6.68
CA LYS A 144 4.40 7.74 -6.87
C LYS A 144 2.92 8.00 -6.60
N LEU A 145 2.03 7.16 -7.11
CA LEU A 145 0.60 7.31 -6.87
C LEU A 145 0.27 7.23 -5.38
N TRP A 146 0.85 6.27 -4.66
CA TRP A 146 0.64 6.15 -3.22
C TRP A 146 1.01 7.43 -2.48
N VAL A 147 2.20 7.99 -2.77
CA VAL A 147 2.68 9.21 -2.12
C VAL A 147 1.81 10.43 -2.47
N LEU A 148 1.45 10.60 -3.75
CA LEU A 148 0.63 11.74 -4.19
C LEU A 148 -0.79 11.66 -3.63
N CYS A 149 -1.40 10.47 -3.63
CA CYS A 149 -2.79 10.28 -3.17
C CYS A 149 -2.96 10.46 -1.65
N TYR A 150 -1.91 10.81 -0.89
CA TYR A 150 -2.08 11.31 0.46
C TYR A 150 -2.83 12.65 0.48
N GLU A 151 -2.73 13.44 -0.60
CA GLU A 151 -3.50 14.67 -0.79
C GLU A 151 -4.80 14.37 -1.53
N ASP A 152 -5.93 14.84 -1.00
CA ASP A 152 -7.27 14.59 -1.57
C ASP A 152 -7.36 15.05 -3.04
N ALA A 153 -6.71 16.16 -3.41
CA ALA A 153 -6.76 16.68 -4.78
C ALA A 153 -6.16 15.70 -5.81
N ASP A 154 -5.02 15.09 -5.48
CA ASP A 154 -4.35 14.11 -6.34
C ASP A 154 -5.11 12.78 -6.35
N ALA A 155 -5.67 12.38 -5.20
CA ALA A 155 -6.53 11.20 -5.10
C ALA A 155 -7.82 11.37 -5.94
N GLU A 156 -8.47 12.54 -5.89
CA GLU A 156 -9.63 12.87 -6.72
C GLU A 156 -9.27 12.87 -8.21
N GLU A 157 -8.11 13.43 -8.58
CA GLU A 157 -7.62 13.40 -9.96
C GLU A 157 -7.39 11.96 -10.44
N LEU A 158 -6.79 11.11 -9.60
CA LEU A 158 -6.59 9.69 -9.90
C LEU A 158 -7.92 8.98 -10.20
N VAL A 159 -8.94 9.21 -9.38
CA VAL A 159 -10.29 8.67 -9.60
C VAL A 159 -10.89 9.20 -10.90
N HIS A 160 -10.82 10.51 -11.12
CA HIS A 160 -11.37 11.16 -12.32
C HIS A 160 -10.75 10.63 -13.63
N LEU A 161 -9.45 10.36 -13.61
CA LEU A 161 -8.69 9.81 -14.74
C LEU A 161 -8.80 8.29 -14.91
N GLN A 162 -9.76 7.66 -14.21
CA GLN A 162 -9.98 6.20 -14.21
C GLN A 162 -8.76 5.41 -13.76
N GLY A 163 -7.96 5.99 -12.85
CA GLY A 163 -6.71 5.43 -12.35
C GLY A 163 -6.91 4.16 -11.53
N ILE A 164 -8.04 4.02 -10.81
CA ILE A 164 -8.37 2.80 -10.04
C ILE A 164 -8.24 1.56 -10.93
N GLN A 165 -8.77 1.61 -12.15
CA GLN A 165 -8.70 0.48 -13.09
C GLN A 165 -7.25 0.09 -13.41
N LEU A 166 -6.36 1.08 -13.58
CA LEU A 166 -4.95 0.82 -13.88
C LEU A 166 -4.19 0.25 -12.69
N VAL A 167 -4.50 0.71 -11.47
CA VAL A 167 -3.95 0.15 -10.23
C VAL A 167 -4.34 -1.33 -10.11
N LEU A 168 -5.62 -1.65 -10.30
CA LEU A 168 -6.12 -3.03 -10.25
C LEU A 168 -5.53 -3.91 -11.37
N GLU A 169 -5.38 -3.37 -12.57
CA GLU A 169 -4.71 -4.09 -13.66
C GLU A 169 -3.25 -4.41 -13.34
N ALA A 170 -2.50 -3.47 -12.78
CA ALA A 170 -1.13 -3.70 -12.34
C ALA A 170 -1.06 -4.80 -11.26
N MET A 171 -1.97 -4.75 -10.27
CA MET A 171 -2.07 -5.80 -9.25
C MET A 171 -2.32 -7.19 -9.87
N SER A 172 -3.24 -7.27 -10.84
CA SER A 172 -3.60 -8.52 -11.51
C SER A 172 -2.47 -9.11 -12.36
N ARG A 173 -1.64 -8.25 -12.97
CA ARG A 173 -0.51 -8.66 -13.82
C ARG A 173 0.68 -9.14 -12.99
N PHE A 174 0.90 -8.55 -11.83
CA PHE A 174 2.09 -8.81 -11.00
C PHE A 174 1.74 -9.28 -9.58
N PRO A 175 0.96 -10.37 -9.41
CA PRO A 175 0.48 -10.82 -8.10
C PRO A 175 1.61 -11.22 -7.13
N ARG A 176 2.79 -11.57 -7.67
CA ARG A 176 3.96 -11.99 -6.89
C ARG A 176 4.95 -10.86 -6.59
N TYR A 177 4.73 -9.65 -7.10
CA TYR A 177 5.59 -8.52 -6.79
C TYR A 177 5.08 -7.82 -5.53
N GLU A 178 5.61 -8.21 -4.38
CA GLU A 178 5.18 -7.75 -3.05
C GLU A 178 5.12 -6.22 -2.93
N ARG A 179 6.20 -5.51 -3.29
CA ARG A 179 6.26 -4.05 -3.21
C ARG A 179 5.19 -3.36 -4.06
N LEU A 180 4.96 -3.87 -5.27
CA LEU A 180 3.92 -3.38 -6.17
C LEU A 180 2.54 -3.57 -5.55
N GLN A 181 2.27 -4.75 -4.97
CA GLN A 181 1.00 -5.04 -4.30
C GLN A 181 0.79 -4.13 -3.08
N GLN A 182 1.84 -3.88 -2.30
CA GLN A 182 1.81 -2.97 -1.16
C GLN A 182 1.38 -1.57 -1.61
N CYS A 183 2.13 -0.95 -2.53
CA CYS A 183 1.85 0.41 -2.97
C CYS A 183 0.48 0.53 -3.64
N ALA A 184 0.03 -0.51 -4.35
CA ALA A 184 -1.32 -0.55 -4.90
C ALA A 184 -2.39 -0.58 -3.80
N CYS A 185 -2.25 -1.42 -2.77
CA CYS A 185 -3.19 -1.46 -1.64
C CYS A 185 -3.22 -0.13 -0.89
N GLU A 186 -2.06 0.47 -0.62
CA GLU A 186 -1.95 1.76 0.08
C GLU A 186 -2.53 2.91 -0.77
N THR A 187 -2.32 2.90 -2.10
CA THR A 187 -2.99 3.86 -3.02
C THR A 187 -4.52 3.70 -2.95
N LEU A 188 -5.02 2.46 -2.98
CA LEU A 188 -6.45 2.17 -2.91
C LEU A 188 -7.06 2.55 -1.57
N GLN A 189 -6.30 2.40 -0.48
CA GLN A 189 -6.70 2.86 0.85
C GLN A 189 -6.86 4.38 0.88
N ASN A 190 -5.89 5.12 0.34
CA ASN A 190 -5.93 6.57 0.31
C ASN A 190 -7.14 7.09 -0.48
N VAL A 191 -7.39 6.56 -1.69
CA VAL A 191 -8.57 6.99 -2.48
C VAL A 191 -9.88 6.52 -1.88
N ALA A 192 -9.90 5.41 -1.13
CA ALA A 192 -11.08 4.95 -0.41
C ALA A 192 -11.45 5.84 0.79
N ALA A 193 -10.53 6.70 1.25
CA ALA A 193 -10.79 7.67 2.31
C ALA A 193 -11.46 8.97 1.80
N LEU A 194 -11.57 9.14 0.47
CA LEU A 194 -12.23 10.30 -0.12
C LEU A 194 -13.71 10.37 0.26
N GLU A 195 -14.18 11.61 0.44
CA GLU A 195 -15.60 11.88 0.64
C GLU A 195 -16.45 11.41 -0.56
N PRO A 196 -17.72 11.00 -0.33
CA PRO A 196 -18.61 10.56 -1.39
C PRO A 196 -18.73 11.58 -2.54
N LEU A 197 -18.50 11.12 -3.77
CA LEU A 197 -18.64 11.92 -4.98
C LEU A 197 -20.06 11.84 -5.55
N PRO A 198 -20.49 12.80 -6.40
CA PRO A 198 -21.76 12.69 -7.12
C PRO A 198 -21.77 11.46 -8.04
N GLY A 199 -22.55 10.44 -7.68
CA GLY A 199 -22.70 9.21 -8.47
C GLY A 199 -22.28 7.92 -7.78
N GLY A 200 -21.73 8.00 -6.56
CA GLY A 200 -21.35 6.83 -5.76
C GLY A 200 -20.12 7.12 -4.91
N THR A 201 -19.69 6.11 -4.16
CA THR A 201 -18.48 6.20 -3.34
C THR A 201 -17.32 5.52 -4.04
N VAL A 202 -16.09 6.00 -3.79
CA VAL A 202 -14.88 5.38 -4.37
C VAL A 202 -14.75 3.93 -3.88
N GLN A 203 -15.17 3.65 -2.65
CA GLN A 203 -15.23 2.33 -2.06
C GLN A 203 -16.10 1.37 -2.90
N GLN A 204 -17.28 1.83 -3.35
CA GLN A 204 -18.16 1.04 -4.23
C GLN A 204 -17.49 0.78 -5.58
N GLU A 205 -16.82 1.77 -6.16
CA GLU A 205 -16.09 1.60 -7.43
C GLU A 205 -14.99 0.54 -7.31
N ILE A 206 -14.19 0.58 -6.24
CA ILE A 206 -13.14 -0.42 -5.99
C ILE A 206 -13.74 -1.82 -5.87
N CYS A 207 -14.84 -1.97 -5.12
CA CYS A 207 -15.52 -3.26 -4.96
C CYS A 207 -16.07 -3.79 -6.29
N GLN A 208 -16.76 -2.96 -7.07
CA GLN A 208 -17.37 -3.34 -8.35
C GLN A 208 -16.34 -3.74 -9.40
N ARG A 209 -15.13 -3.18 -9.33
CA ARG A 209 -14.02 -3.52 -10.24
C ARG A 209 -13.24 -4.77 -9.79
N GLY A 210 -13.67 -5.45 -8.73
CA GLY A 210 -13.03 -6.66 -8.22
C GLY A 210 -11.77 -6.39 -7.39
N GLY A 211 -11.61 -5.17 -6.86
CA GLY A 211 -10.44 -4.80 -6.07
C GLY A 211 -10.28 -5.65 -4.80
N VAL A 212 -11.39 -6.02 -4.16
CA VAL A 212 -11.39 -6.88 -2.97
C VAL A 212 -10.73 -8.24 -3.26
N GLY A 213 -11.09 -8.91 -4.35
CA GLY A 213 -10.51 -10.21 -4.71
C GLY A 213 -9.00 -10.14 -4.92
N LEU A 214 -8.52 -9.06 -5.55
CA LEU A 214 -7.09 -8.81 -5.75
C LEU A 214 -6.35 -8.55 -4.44
N MET A 215 -6.93 -7.78 -3.52
CA MET A 215 -6.36 -7.55 -2.18
C MET A 215 -6.31 -8.84 -1.35
N VAL A 216 -7.38 -9.64 -1.39
CA VAL A 216 -7.43 -10.95 -0.73
C VAL A 216 -6.36 -11.89 -1.31
N GLN A 217 -6.15 -11.88 -2.62
CA GLN A 217 -5.06 -12.63 -3.25
C GLN A 217 -3.68 -12.12 -2.79
N ALA A 218 -3.49 -10.79 -2.71
CA ALA A 218 -2.24 -10.19 -2.27
C ALA A 218 -1.87 -10.61 -0.84
N MET A 219 -2.79 -10.54 0.12
CA MET A 219 -2.54 -10.95 1.51
C MET A 219 -2.33 -12.46 1.68
N ARG A 220 -2.83 -13.28 0.75
CA ARG A 220 -2.57 -14.73 0.71
C ARG A 220 -1.18 -15.05 0.15
N HIS A 221 -0.68 -14.26 -0.79
CA HIS A 221 0.66 -14.42 -1.34
C HIS A 221 1.75 -13.84 -0.44
N HIS A 222 1.47 -12.73 0.23
CA HIS A 222 2.44 -11.96 0.99
C HIS A 222 1.92 -11.68 2.40
N ALA A 223 2.43 -12.40 3.39
CA ALA A 223 1.98 -12.29 4.77
C ALA A 223 2.21 -10.88 5.37
N SER A 224 3.26 -10.20 4.92
CA SER A 224 3.58 -8.79 5.24
C SER A 224 2.46 -7.82 4.87
N LEU A 225 1.68 -8.13 3.83
CA LEU A 225 0.60 -7.26 3.35
C LEU A 225 -0.71 -7.46 4.10
N GLN A 226 -0.82 -8.47 4.97
CA GLN A 226 -2.06 -8.77 5.68
C GLN A 226 -2.59 -7.57 6.47
N LEU A 227 -1.71 -6.83 7.16
CA LEU A 227 -2.11 -5.63 7.90
C LEU A 227 -2.65 -4.54 6.95
N CYS A 228 -1.88 -4.17 5.93
CA CYS A 228 -2.24 -3.14 4.94
C CYS A 228 -3.55 -3.49 4.19
N VAL A 229 -3.71 -4.75 3.80
CA VAL A 229 -4.94 -5.22 3.15
C VAL A 229 -6.12 -5.18 4.12
N CYS A 230 -5.95 -5.63 5.37
CA CYS A 230 -7.03 -5.54 6.36
C CYS A 230 -7.45 -4.09 6.62
N THR A 231 -6.49 -3.16 6.74
CA THR A 231 -6.82 -1.74 6.91
C THR A 231 -7.53 -1.15 5.70
N THR A 232 -7.17 -1.57 4.49
CA THR A 232 -7.89 -1.17 3.27
C THR A 232 -9.32 -1.73 3.27
N LEU A 233 -9.49 -2.99 3.67
CA LEU A 233 -10.82 -3.64 3.74
C LEU A 233 -11.73 -3.00 4.81
N ILE A 234 -11.17 -2.49 5.92
CA ILE A 234 -11.91 -1.66 6.89
C ILE A 234 -12.45 -0.41 6.18
N SER A 235 -11.60 0.33 5.47
CA SER A 235 -12.00 1.53 4.73
C SER A 235 -13.09 1.24 3.69
N LEU A 236 -13.06 0.07 3.03
CA LEU A 236 -14.09 -0.34 2.08
C LEU A 236 -15.42 -0.75 2.75
N ALA A 237 -15.39 -1.23 3.99
CA ALA A 237 -16.57 -1.70 4.73
C ALA A 237 -17.24 -0.61 5.57
N MET A 238 -16.47 0.35 6.09
CA MET A 238 -16.98 1.44 6.92
C MET A 238 -18.02 2.27 6.17
N ASP A 239 -19.17 2.49 6.80
CA ASP A 239 -20.31 3.26 6.27
C ASP A 239 -20.81 2.83 4.88
N GLN A 240 -20.45 1.63 4.41
CA GLN A 240 -20.79 1.08 3.09
C GLN A 240 -21.34 -0.36 3.20
N PRO A 241 -22.57 -0.55 3.70
CA PRO A 241 -23.16 -1.87 3.87
C PRO A 241 -23.30 -2.65 2.54
N GLU A 242 -23.39 -1.95 1.41
CA GLU A 242 -23.45 -2.57 0.08
C GLU A 242 -22.16 -3.34 -0.25
N ASN A 243 -21.02 -2.89 0.27
CA ASN A 243 -19.72 -3.51 0.02
C ASN A 243 -19.54 -4.80 0.84
N HIS A 244 -20.28 -4.96 1.96
CA HIS A 244 -20.12 -6.11 2.86
C HIS A 244 -20.39 -7.44 2.17
N ALA A 245 -21.37 -7.48 1.27
CA ALA A 245 -21.70 -8.68 0.49
C ALA A 245 -20.52 -9.07 -0.41
N ILE A 246 -19.96 -8.11 -1.14
CA ILE A 246 -18.82 -8.33 -2.04
C ILE A 246 -17.59 -8.77 -1.23
N ILE A 247 -17.32 -8.10 -0.10
CA ILE A 247 -16.18 -8.45 0.78
C ILE A 247 -16.30 -9.89 1.29
N ARG A 248 -17.51 -10.35 1.63
CA ARG A 248 -17.75 -11.73 2.04
C ARG A 248 -17.61 -12.71 0.88
N GLU A 249 -18.23 -12.42 -0.26
CA GLU A 249 -18.24 -13.29 -1.45
C GLU A 249 -16.83 -13.53 -2.03
N GLU A 250 -15.95 -12.53 -1.97
CA GLU A 250 -14.55 -12.64 -2.41
C GLU A 250 -13.66 -13.43 -1.42
N GLY A 251 -14.24 -13.93 -0.32
CA GLY A 251 -13.54 -14.76 0.67
C GLY A 251 -12.58 -13.97 1.56
N ALA A 252 -12.83 -12.67 1.75
CA ALA A 252 -12.00 -11.82 2.60
C ALA A 252 -12.11 -12.20 4.07
N VAL A 253 -13.29 -12.63 4.53
CA VAL A 253 -13.50 -13.10 5.91
C VAL A 253 -12.57 -14.28 6.24
N ASP A 254 -12.50 -15.28 5.36
CA ASP A 254 -11.62 -16.43 5.56
C ASP A 254 -10.14 -16.02 5.59
N ALA A 255 -9.75 -15.06 4.73
CA ALA A 255 -8.39 -14.55 4.69
C ALA A 255 -8.03 -13.75 5.96
N MET A 256 -8.96 -12.94 6.48
CA MET A 256 -8.80 -12.23 7.75
C MET A 256 -8.70 -13.19 8.93
N VAL A 257 -9.55 -14.24 8.98
CA VAL A 257 -9.48 -15.27 10.02
C VAL A 257 -8.15 -16.01 10.00
N GLN A 258 -7.57 -16.25 8.82
CA GLN A 258 -6.21 -16.78 8.70
C GLN A 258 -5.17 -15.77 9.19
N ALA A 259 -5.32 -14.48 8.85
CA ALA A 259 -4.44 -13.40 9.30
C ALA A 259 -4.42 -13.22 10.82
N LEU A 260 -5.48 -13.61 11.55
CA LEU A 260 -5.49 -13.63 13.02
C LEU A 260 -4.41 -14.52 13.65
N GLN A 261 -3.88 -15.49 12.90
CA GLN A 261 -2.79 -16.36 13.36
C GLN A 261 -1.44 -15.64 13.36
N HIS A 262 -1.34 -14.46 12.72
CA HIS A 262 -0.13 -13.67 12.63
C HIS A 262 -0.23 -12.44 13.54
N PRO A 263 0.66 -12.28 14.54
CA PRO A 263 0.58 -11.19 15.52
C PRO A 263 0.49 -9.80 14.88
N ASN A 264 1.27 -9.56 13.82
CA ASN A 264 1.35 -8.26 13.15
C ASN A 264 0.08 -7.88 12.36
N ALA A 265 -0.75 -8.87 11.99
CA ALA A 265 -1.98 -8.63 11.23
C ALA A 265 -3.24 -8.84 12.08
N ALA A 266 -3.12 -9.44 13.27
CA ALA A 266 -4.24 -9.82 14.11
C ALA A 266 -5.09 -8.63 14.60
N TRP A 267 -4.49 -7.45 14.76
CA TRP A 267 -5.25 -6.23 15.06
C TRP A 267 -6.11 -5.80 13.87
N GLY A 268 -5.48 -5.58 12.71
CA GLY A 268 -6.19 -5.15 11.49
C GLY A 268 -7.27 -6.14 11.06
N ALA A 269 -6.98 -7.44 11.14
CA ALA A 269 -7.95 -8.49 10.82
C ALA A 269 -9.15 -8.50 11.78
N ARG A 270 -8.96 -8.23 13.08
CA ARG A 270 -10.08 -8.11 14.04
C ARG A 270 -10.97 -6.93 13.71
N GLN A 271 -10.38 -5.76 13.48
CA GLN A 271 -11.14 -4.56 13.13
C GLN A 271 -11.89 -4.73 11.81
N ALA A 272 -11.28 -5.38 10.82
CA ALA A 272 -11.94 -5.67 9.55
C ALA A 272 -13.13 -6.63 9.69
N LEU A 273 -13.01 -7.66 10.53
CA LEU A 273 -14.10 -8.58 10.85
C LEU A 273 -15.24 -7.87 11.61
N GLU A 274 -14.89 -7.01 12.57
CA GLU A 274 -15.85 -6.20 13.33
C GLU A 274 -16.60 -5.21 12.42
N ALA A 275 -15.90 -4.53 11.50
CA ALA A 275 -16.51 -3.63 10.52
C ALA A 275 -17.54 -4.35 9.62
N LEU A 276 -17.37 -5.65 9.40
CA LEU A 276 -18.30 -6.49 8.67
C LEU A 276 -19.41 -7.08 9.54
N GLY A 277 -19.45 -6.80 10.84
CA GLY A 277 -20.37 -7.40 11.80
C GLY A 277 -20.14 -8.89 12.01
N VAL A 278 -18.93 -9.38 11.80
CA VAL A 278 -18.53 -10.77 12.11
C VAL A 278 -18.04 -10.79 13.55
N ASP A 279 -18.95 -10.99 14.49
CA ASP A 279 -18.59 -11.16 15.89
C ASP A 279 -17.70 -12.39 16.05
N GLY A 280 -16.46 -12.20 16.51
CA GLY A 280 -15.46 -13.25 16.74
C GLY A 280 -15.82 -14.30 17.82
N THR A 281 -17.10 -14.50 18.12
CA THR A 281 -17.58 -15.41 19.17
C THR A 281 -18.16 -16.72 18.66
N HIS A 282 -18.25 -16.96 17.34
CA HIS A 282 -18.68 -18.27 16.86
C HIS A 282 -18.09 -18.69 15.49
N PRO A 283 -17.25 -19.75 15.43
CA PRO A 283 -16.74 -20.30 14.16
C PRO A 283 -17.82 -21.01 13.31
N ALA A 284 -19.11 -20.78 13.59
CA ALA A 284 -20.24 -21.36 12.85
C ALA A 284 -20.83 -20.40 11.81
N ASP A 285 -20.55 -19.09 11.89
CA ASP A 285 -21.09 -18.08 10.98
C ASP A 285 -20.17 -17.77 9.78
N THR A 286 -18.98 -18.39 9.74
CA THR A 286 -18.05 -18.31 8.60
C THR A 286 -18.36 -19.29 7.45
N MET A 287 -19.37 -20.15 7.59
CA MET A 287 -19.72 -21.16 6.56
C MET A 287 -21.17 -21.09 6.08
N ARG A 288 -21.81 -19.91 6.08
CA ARG A 288 -23.16 -19.74 5.53
C ARG A 288 -23.27 -18.57 4.56
#